data_AF-A0A9P1MMF2-F1
#
_entry.id   AF-A0A9P1MMF2-F1
#
_cell.length_a   1.000
_cell.length_b   1.000
_cell.length_c   1.000
_cell.angle_alpha   90.00
_cell.angle_beta   90.00
_cell.angle_gamma   90.00
#
_symmetry.space_group_name_H-M   'P 1'
#
loop_
_entity.id
_entity.type
_entity.pdbx_description
1 polymer ?
#
loop_
_entity_poly.entity_id
_entity_poly.type
_entity_poly.pdbx_seq_one_letter_code
_entity_poly.pdbx_strand_id
1 'polypeptide(L)'
;MLVQLKSQVDKIVFRRPSQFIMSTAKLMENGDFRVVPVVDDVLGEKLVRKTANGKLVYRRYSGTEGGKDITDRSTLQKMNEVYNLLISIEDIVEKSGQNFPFLMSSGASSSFPSDSSRNLSSQGFSTVPFSVQSSVKQSIASAPSVMESRALREIPRLQENADPFYVKDIGRGCVSIRHILDGRFLRMSTGVPNVLIFRTNENDAKSEIRFDVRDINIPTEAKDLVDKVKQVIKERRRKAF
;
A
#
# COMPACT_ATOMS: atom_id res chain seq x y z
N MET A 1 20.15 -13.55 -4.82
CA MET A 1 18.90 -13.48 -4.02
C MET A 1 18.77 -12.16 -3.25
N LEU A 2 19.79 -11.72 -2.49
CA LEU A 2 19.77 -10.44 -1.74
C LEU A 2 19.51 -9.18 -2.59
N VAL A 3 20.11 -9.07 -3.78
CA VAL A 3 19.90 -7.92 -4.69
C VAL A 3 18.44 -7.79 -5.15
N GLN A 4 17.76 -8.92 -5.33
CA GLN A 4 16.38 -8.98 -5.80
C GLN A 4 15.40 -8.53 -4.71
N LEU A 5 15.69 -8.86 -3.45
CA LEU A 5 14.94 -8.38 -2.28
C LEU A 5 15.13 -6.87 -2.07
N LYS A 6 16.36 -6.36 -2.17
CA LYS A 6 16.65 -4.93 -2.05
C LYS A 6 15.91 -4.07 -3.08
N SER A 7 15.64 -4.61 -4.27
CA SER A 7 14.86 -3.92 -5.30
C SER A 7 13.38 -3.68 -4.94
N GLN A 8 12.88 -4.31 -3.87
CA GLN A 8 11.49 -4.15 -3.41
C GLN A 8 11.39 -3.33 -2.12
N VAL A 9 12.51 -2.98 -1.49
CA VAL A 9 12.55 -2.24 -0.23
C VAL A 9 12.81 -0.77 -0.50
N ASP A 10 11.84 0.08 -0.14
CA ASP A 10 11.95 1.53 -0.22
C ASP A 10 13.00 2.01 0.82
N LYS A 11 14.05 2.70 0.39
CA LYS A 11 15.08 3.32 1.25
C LYS A 11 14.71 4.76 1.59
N ILE A 12 14.39 5.57 0.58
CA ILE A 12 13.92 6.95 0.75
C ILE A 12 12.63 7.15 -0.05
N VAL A 13 11.64 7.78 0.57
CA VAL A 13 10.36 8.13 -0.07
C VAL A 13 10.16 9.63 -0.03
N PHE A 14 9.99 10.27 -1.18
CA PHE A 14 9.71 11.69 -1.33
C PHE A 14 8.33 11.90 -1.96
N ARG A 15 7.39 12.37 -1.15
CA ARG A 15 6.03 12.68 -1.59
C ARG A 15 5.97 14.05 -2.26
N ARG A 16 5.34 14.08 -3.44
CA ARG A 16 5.06 15.29 -4.23
C ARG A 16 6.29 16.16 -4.49
N PRO A 17 7.38 15.61 -5.06
CA PRO A 17 8.49 16.45 -5.53
C PRO A 17 7.96 17.52 -6.51
N SER A 18 8.58 18.69 -6.56
CA SER A 18 8.14 19.77 -7.46
C SER A 18 8.16 19.36 -8.93
N GLN A 19 9.07 18.46 -9.32
CA GLN A 19 9.13 17.87 -10.66
C GLN A 19 7.95 16.92 -10.97
N PHE A 20 7.36 16.29 -9.96
CA PHE A 20 6.25 15.35 -10.06
C PHE A 20 5.24 15.55 -8.92
N ILE A 21 4.53 16.68 -8.96
CA ILE A 21 3.63 17.12 -7.88
C ILE A 21 2.50 16.13 -7.54
N MET A 22 2.09 15.30 -8.51
CA MET A 22 1.06 14.27 -8.34
C MET A 22 1.63 12.88 -8.11
N SER A 23 2.93 12.77 -7.81
CA SER A 23 3.63 11.49 -7.66
C SER A 23 4.44 11.40 -6.37
N THR A 24 4.86 10.18 -6.06
CA THR A 24 5.83 9.86 -5.02
C THR A 24 7.08 9.33 -5.71
N ALA A 25 8.21 9.95 -5.42
CA ALA A 25 9.53 9.48 -5.81
C ALA A 25 10.09 8.55 -4.73
N LYS A 26 10.70 7.45 -5.14
CA LYS A 26 11.22 6.41 -4.25
C LYS A 26 12.62 6.00 -4.69
N LEU A 27 13.57 6.09 -3.77
CA LEU A 27 14.89 5.48 -3.89
C LEU A 27 14.85 4.14 -3.15
N MET A 28 15.26 3.08 -3.82
CA MET A 28 15.25 1.71 -3.28
C MET A 28 16.60 1.35 -2.65
N GLU A 29 16.63 0.33 -1.79
CA GLU A 29 17.87 -0.17 -1.15
C GLU A 29 18.96 -0.66 -2.12
N ASN A 30 18.59 -0.98 -3.37
CA ASN A 30 19.53 -1.36 -4.42
C ASN A 30 19.97 -0.17 -5.31
N GLY A 31 19.57 1.05 -4.99
CA GLY A 31 19.82 2.24 -5.80
C GLY A 31 18.88 2.41 -7.01
N ASP A 32 17.89 1.51 -7.19
CA ASP A 32 16.84 1.74 -8.17
C ASP A 32 16.01 2.96 -7.76
N PHE A 33 15.49 3.67 -8.76
CA PHE A 33 14.67 4.84 -8.56
C PHE A 33 13.33 4.70 -9.28
N ARG A 34 12.26 5.09 -8.60
CA ARG A 34 10.88 4.92 -9.08
C ARG A 34 10.08 6.18 -8.82
N VAL A 35 9.30 6.60 -9.81
CA VAL A 35 8.27 7.62 -9.64
C VAL A 35 6.93 6.95 -9.86
N VAL A 36 6.07 6.98 -8.84
CA VAL A 36 4.76 6.34 -8.83
C VAL A 36 3.72 7.43 -8.58
N PRO A 37 2.66 7.55 -9.39
CA PRO A 37 1.56 8.48 -9.13
C PRO A 37 0.97 8.29 -7.72
N VAL A 38 0.54 9.37 -7.08
CA VAL A 38 -0.12 9.35 -5.76
C VAL A 38 -1.56 8.85 -5.85
N VAL A 39 -2.15 8.92 -7.05
CA VAL A 39 -3.48 8.36 -7.32
C VAL A 39 -3.30 6.86 -7.55
N ASP A 40 -3.78 6.04 -6.60
CA ASP A 40 -3.74 4.57 -6.59
C ASP A 40 -4.69 3.94 -7.64
N ASP A 41 -4.84 4.56 -8.81
CA ASP A 41 -5.43 3.87 -9.96
C ASP A 41 -4.34 2.99 -10.57
N VAL A 42 -4.64 1.70 -10.69
CA VAL A 42 -3.80 0.62 -11.25
C VAL A 42 -3.36 0.89 -12.71
N LEU A 43 -3.79 2.00 -13.29
CA LEU A 43 -3.46 2.50 -14.63
C LEU A 43 -2.44 3.64 -14.64
N GLY A 44 -1.98 4.11 -13.46
CA GLY A 44 -1.02 5.20 -13.36
C GLY A 44 0.34 4.86 -13.97
N GLU A 45 0.89 5.76 -14.80
CA GLU A 45 2.20 5.58 -15.40
C GLU A 45 3.29 5.58 -14.32
N LYS A 46 3.99 4.46 -14.15
CA LYS A 46 5.16 4.34 -13.27
C LYS A 46 6.43 4.54 -14.08
N LEU A 47 7.30 5.44 -13.61
CA LEU A 47 8.63 5.64 -14.18
C LEU A 47 9.66 4.90 -13.33
N VAL A 48 10.60 4.23 -13.98
CA VAL A 48 11.65 3.44 -13.31
C VAL A 48 12.99 3.75 -13.94
N ARG A 49 13.96 4.10 -13.12
CA ARG A 49 15.39 4.18 -13.44
C ARG A 49 16.08 3.04 -12.72
N LYS A 50 16.76 2.16 -13.46
CA LYS A 50 17.50 1.04 -12.88
C LYS A 50 18.73 0.71 -13.72
N THR A 51 19.70 0.06 -13.13
CA THR A 51 20.84 -0.50 -13.86
C THR A 51 20.50 -1.92 -14.31
N ALA A 52 20.45 -2.15 -15.61
CA ALA A 52 20.22 -3.47 -16.21
C ALA A 52 21.40 -3.80 -17.12
N ASN A 53 22.04 -4.96 -16.89
CA ASN A 53 23.22 -5.41 -17.66
C ASN A 53 24.35 -4.38 -17.71
N GLY A 54 24.62 -3.70 -16.58
CA GLY A 54 25.64 -2.65 -16.50
C GLY A 54 25.29 -1.33 -17.20
N LYS A 55 24.10 -1.23 -17.83
CA LYS A 55 23.62 -0.02 -18.47
C LYS A 55 22.48 0.60 -17.68
N LEU A 56 22.46 1.92 -17.63
CA LEU A 56 21.36 2.66 -17.03
C LEU A 56 20.16 2.67 -17.96
N VAL A 57 19.00 2.24 -17.47
CA VAL A 57 17.77 2.10 -18.25
C VAL A 57 16.65 2.87 -17.58
N TYR A 58 15.87 3.59 -18.39
CA TYR A 58 14.69 4.34 -17.98
C TYR A 58 13.45 3.75 -18.65
N ARG A 59 12.49 3.27 -17.86
CA ARG A 59 11.27 2.65 -18.37
C ARG A 59 10.02 3.29 -17.80
N ARG A 60 9.01 3.43 -18.65
CA ARG A 60 7.64 3.80 -18.31
C ARG A 60 6.77 2.55 -18.38
N TYR A 61 6.02 2.30 -17.32
CA TYR A 61 5.07 1.21 -17.21
C TYR A 61 3.66 1.80 -17.09
N SER A 62 2.77 1.43 -17.99
CA SER A 62 1.38 1.89 -17.99
C SER A 62 0.48 0.65 -17.90
N GLY A 63 -0.19 0.47 -16.75
CA GLY A 63 -1.04 -0.69 -16.50
C GLY A 63 -0.30 -2.03 -16.58
N THR A 64 -0.85 -2.98 -17.33
CA THR A 64 -0.32 -4.35 -17.50
C THR A 64 0.63 -4.51 -18.69
N GLU A 65 0.87 -3.46 -19.48
CA GLU A 65 1.79 -3.53 -20.61
C GLU A 65 3.26 -3.61 -20.15
N GLY A 66 4.09 -4.30 -20.95
CA GLY A 66 5.53 -4.32 -20.75
C GLY A 66 6.12 -2.90 -20.77
N GLY A 67 7.13 -2.65 -19.93
CA GLY A 67 7.71 -1.31 -19.80
C GLY A 67 8.36 -0.82 -21.09
N LYS A 68 7.99 0.40 -21.51
CA LYS A 68 8.53 1.10 -22.69
C LYS A 68 9.72 1.96 -22.29
N ASP A 69 10.75 2.01 -23.10
CA ASP A 69 11.91 2.86 -22.80
C ASP A 69 11.53 4.36 -22.92
N ILE A 70 12.02 5.16 -21.99
CA ILE A 70 11.75 6.60 -21.96
C ILE A 70 12.78 7.30 -22.83
N THR A 71 12.34 7.87 -23.94
CA THR A 71 13.18 8.68 -24.84
C THR A 71 12.97 10.19 -24.67
N ASP A 72 11.92 10.59 -23.96
CA ASP A 72 11.61 12.00 -23.71
C ASP A 72 12.66 12.67 -22.82
N ARG A 73 13.37 13.65 -23.37
CA ARG A 73 14.43 14.40 -22.68
C ARG A 73 13.91 15.13 -21.44
N SER A 74 12.69 15.68 -21.49
CA SER A 74 12.14 16.45 -20.38
C SER A 74 11.86 15.57 -19.15
N THR A 75 11.29 14.39 -19.37
CA THR A 75 11.04 13.38 -18.33
C THR A 75 12.35 12.85 -17.77
N LEU A 76 13.32 12.53 -18.62
CA LEU A 76 14.64 12.05 -18.19
C LEU A 76 15.35 13.09 -17.30
N GLN A 77 15.31 14.37 -17.69
CA GLN A 77 15.88 15.45 -16.90
C GLN A 77 15.22 15.55 -15.52
N LYS A 78 13.88 15.61 -15.46
CA LYS A 78 13.12 15.65 -14.20
C LYS A 78 13.41 14.45 -13.31
N MET A 79 13.52 13.25 -13.87
CA MET A 79 13.87 12.04 -13.12
C MET A 79 15.28 12.14 -12.54
N ASN A 80 16.25 12.64 -13.30
CA ASN A 80 17.63 12.80 -12.85
C ASN A 80 17.78 13.86 -11.75
N GLU A 81 17.07 14.98 -11.87
CA GLU A 81 17.04 16.02 -10.83
C GLU A 81 16.57 15.45 -9.49
N VAL A 82 15.43 14.75 -9.49
CA VAL A 82 14.89 14.14 -8.27
C VAL A 82 15.81 13.03 -7.76
N TYR A 83 16.34 12.19 -8.64
CA TYR A 83 17.29 11.15 -8.25
C TYR A 83 18.53 11.71 -7.56
N ASN A 84 19.17 12.71 -8.16
CA ASN A 84 20.38 13.33 -7.60
C ASN A 84 20.09 13.95 -6.23
N LEU A 85 18.94 14.60 -6.07
CA LEU A 85 18.51 15.13 -4.77
C LEU A 85 18.38 14.01 -3.73
N LEU A 86 17.73 12.88 -4.07
CA LEU A 86 17.58 11.77 -3.13
C LEU A 86 18.91 11.12 -2.77
N ILE A 87 19.86 11.02 -3.71
CA ILE A 87 21.23 10.55 -3.43
C ILE A 87 21.96 11.50 -2.48
N SER A 88 21.84 12.82 -2.67
CA SER A 88 22.43 13.78 -1.73
C SER A 88 21.83 13.64 -0.33
N ILE A 89 20.52 13.39 -0.23
CA ILE A 89 19.87 13.18 1.07
C ILE A 89 20.30 11.86 1.70
N GLU A 90 20.44 10.78 0.91
CA GLU A 90 20.97 9.50 1.36
C GLU A 90 22.34 9.67 2.03
N ASP A 91 23.27 10.36 1.36
CA ASP A 91 24.62 10.63 1.87
C ASP A 91 24.60 11.45 3.17
N ILE A 92 23.72 12.46 3.27
CA ILE A 92 23.56 13.26 4.50
C ILE A 92 23.00 12.40 5.65
N VAL A 93 21.97 11.60 5.38
CA VAL A 93 21.33 10.73 6.37
C VAL A 93 22.32 9.68 6.88
N GLU A 94 23.09 9.04 5.98
CA GLU A 94 24.14 8.08 6.34
C GLU A 94 25.22 8.72 7.21
N LYS A 95 25.71 9.91 6.83
CA LYS A 95 26.71 10.66 7.63
C LYS A 95 26.18 11.10 8.98
N SER A 96 24.88 11.38 9.09
CA SER A 96 24.24 11.76 10.35
C SER A 96 24.00 10.60 11.32
N GLY A 97 24.25 9.35 10.89
CA GLY A 97 24.00 8.15 11.69
C GLY A 97 22.52 7.82 11.87
N GLN A 98 21.64 8.40 11.06
CA GLN A 98 20.22 8.08 11.05
C GLN A 98 19.94 6.80 10.25
N ASN A 99 18.91 6.06 10.67
CA ASN A 99 18.54 4.79 10.05
C ASN A 99 17.48 4.98 8.95
N PHE A 100 17.57 4.17 7.90
CA PHE A 100 16.53 4.02 6.88
C PHE A 100 15.41 3.06 7.33
N PRO A 101 14.18 3.16 6.79
CA PRO A 101 13.74 4.02 5.68
C PRO A 101 13.44 5.47 6.08
N PHE A 102 13.69 6.39 5.17
CA PHE A 102 13.50 7.84 5.37
C PHE A 102 12.31 8.36 4.54
N LEU A 103 11.40 9.13 5.14
CA LEU A 103 10.21 9.69 4.47
C LEU A 103 10.23 11.22 4.53
N MET A 104 10.01 11.86 3.39
CA MET A 104 9.90 13.32 3.26
C MET A 104 8.72 13.73 2.38
N SER A 105 8.23 14.95 2.55
CA SER A 105 7.17 15.55 1.75
C SER A 105 7.53 16.98 1.41
N SER A 106 7.26 17.42 0.17
CA SER A 106 7.45 18.83 -0.18
C SER A 106 6.32 19.64 0.44
N GLY A 107 6.68 20.60 1.29
CA GLY A 107 5.73 21.52 1.92
C GLY A 107 5.34 22.64 0.98
N ALA A 108 4.44 22.37 0.03
CA ALA A 108 3.62 23.43 -0.54
C ALA A 108 2.39 23.56 0.35
N SER A 109 2.42 24.51 1.28
CA SER A 109 1.27 24.91 2.11
C SER A 109 0.14 25.43 1.21
N SER A 110 -0.75 24.54 0.79
CA SER A 110 -2.12 24.89 0.43
C SER A 110 -3.04 23.99 1.24
N SER A 111 -3.83 24.64 2.08
CA SER A 111 -4.76 24.16 3.09
C SER A 111 -5.54 22.89 2.69
N PHE A 112 -5.07 21.73 3.14
CA PHE A 112 -5.86 20.49 3.21
C PHE A 112 -5.49 19.76 4.51
N PRO A 113 -6.45 19.13 5.21
CA PRO A 113 -6.28 18.73 6.59
C PRO A 113 -5.13 17.74 6.76
N SER A 114 -4.28 18.04 7.74
CA SER A 114 -3.13 17.25 8.18
C SER A 114 -3.54 15.81 8.45
N ASP A 115 -3.22 14.91 7.53
CA ASP A 115 -3.41 13.47 7.73
C ASP A 115 -2.27 12.95 8.62
N SER A 116 -2.60 12.86 9.90
CA SER A 116 -1.88 12.25 11.03
C SER A 116 -0.61 11.45 10.66
N SER A 117 0.51 11.94 11.19
CA SER A 117 1.77 11.24 11.35
C SER A 117 1.56 9.80 11.85
N ARG A 118 1.81 8.81 11.00
CA ARG A 118 2.09 7.45 11.46
C ARG A 118 3.51 7.42 11.99
N ASN A 119 3.62 7.31 13.32
CA ASN A 119 4.83 7.14 14.09
C ASN A 119 5.83 6.18 13.40
N LEU A 120 6.89 6.74 12.85
CA LEU A 120 8.21 6.11 12.83
C LEU A 120 8.79 6.42 14.21
N SER A 121 8.95 5.39 15.03
CA SER A 121 9.56 5.49 16.34
C SER A 121 10.99 6.02 16.22
N SER A 122 11.20 7.29 16.57
CA SER A 122 12.49 7.84 16.95
C SER A 122 12.69 7.64 18.46
N GLN A 123 13.80 7.03 18.83
CA GLN A 123 14.49 7.31 20.08
C GLN A 123 15.91 7.73 19.69
N GLY A 124 16.45 8.88 20.11
CA GLY A 124 15.84 9.84 21.00
C GLY A 124 16.64 11.12 21.20
N PHE A 125 16.07 12.01 22.00
CA PHE A 125 16.80 12.81 22.98
C PHE A 125 16.00 12.77 24.29
N SER A 126 16.64 12.14 25.29
CA SER A 126 16.63 12.37 26.74
C SER A 126 15.55 13.28 27.38
N THR A 127 14.68 12.73 28.24
CA THR A 127 14.73 12.83 29.73
C THR A 127 13.39 12.40 30.37
N VAL A 128 13.39 11.17 30.93
CA VAL A 128 12.75 10.65 32.18
C VAL A 128 11.28 10.95 32.60
N PRO A 129 10.64 10.05 33.38
CA PRO A 129 9.33 9.48 33.03
C PRO A 129 8.26 9.59 34.15
N PHE A 130 7.04 9.14 33.86
CA PHE A 130 6.18 8.56 34.89
C PHE A 130 5.60 7.22 34.44
N SER A 131 5.87 6.21 35.25
CA SER A 131 5.42 4.83 35.14
C SER A 131 3.99 4.68 35.69
N VAL A 132 3.21 3.74 35.15
CA VAL A 132 2.45 2.79 35.98
C VAL A 132 2.49 1.41 35.30
N GLN A 133 2.98 0.45 36.07
CA GLN A 133 3.15 -0.97 35.78
C GLN A 133 1.83 -1.75 35.89
N SER A 134 1.73 -2.87 35.17
CA SER A 134 1.65 -4.23 35.73
C SER A 134 1.16 -5.21 34.64
N SER A 135 1.48 -6.50 34.58
CA SER A 135 2.58 -7.34 35.07
C SER A 135 2.41 -8.73 34.41
N VAL A 136 3.49 -9.27 33.81
CA VAL A 136 4.08 -10.63 34.01
C VAL A 136 3.17 -11.87 33.78
N LYS A 137 3.47 -12.84 32.88
CA LYS A 137 4.52 -13.91 32.91
C LYS A 137 4.84 -14.42 31.47
N GLN A 138 6.09 -14.38 31.00
CA GLN A 138 7.10 -15.48 30.85
C GLN A 138 6.60 -16.73 30.08
N SER A 139 7.25 -17.23 29.02
CA SER A 139 8.62 -17.78 29.00
C SER A 139 9.27 -17.99 27.59
N ILE A 140 10.52 -17.54 27.47
CA ILE A 140 11.77 -18.03 26.84
C ILE A 140 11.78 -19.11 25.70
N ALA A 141 12.38 -18.69 24.57
CA ALA A 141 13.26 -19.35 23.58
C ALA A 141 12.89 -20.66 22.85
N SER A 142 12.99 -20.63 21.50
CA SER A 142 14.08 -21.25 20.70
C SER A 142 13.62 -21.44 19.24
N ALA A 143 14.40 -20.95 18.26
CA ALA A 143 14.28 -21.40 16.86
C ALA A 143 14.93 -22.78 16.71
N PRO A 144 14.44 -23.63 15.78
CA PRO A 144 15.26 -23.83 14.58
C PRO A 144 14.46 -23.98 13.26
N SER A 145 15.22 -23.79 12.18
CA SER A 145 14.93 -24.04 10.77
C SER A 145 14.55 -25.50 10.48
N VAL A 146 13.75 -25.76 9.43
CA VAL A 146 14.06 -26.67 8.29
C VAL A 146 12.90 -26.66 7.27
N MET A 147 13.34 -26.62 6.00
CA MET A 147 12.77 -26.94 4.68
C MET A 147 11.29 -27.34 4.47
N GLU A 148 10.82 -26.84 3.31
CA GLU A 148 9.92 -27.47 2.35
C GLU A 148 8.50 -27.87 2.81
N SER A 149 7.50 -27.19 2.25
CA SER A 149 6.61 -27.80 1.24
C SER A 149 5.51 -26.82 0.82
N ARG A 150 5.24 -26.79 -0.49
CA ARG A 150 4.01 -26.21 -1.06
C ARG A 150 2.81 -26.84 -0.35
N ALA A 151 1.99 -26.05 0.32
CA ALA A 151 0.67 -26.47 0.75
C ALA A 151 -0.33 -25.36 0.41
N LEU A 152 -1.21 -25.68 -0.54
CA LEU A 152 -2.50 -25.04 -0.74
C LEU A 152 -3.15 -24.84 0.63
N ARG A 153 -3.29 -23.59 1.09
CA ARG A 153 -4.02 -23.35 2.33
C ARG A 153 -5.51 -23.59 2.07
N GLU A 154 -5.95 -24.67 2.70
CA GLU A 154 -7.29 -25.20 2.79
C GLU A 154 -8.33 -24.12 3.13
N ILE A 155 -9.49 -24.31 2.51
CA ILE A 155 -10.76 -23.67 2.84
C ILE A 155 -11.12 -24.11 4.28
N PRO A 156 -11.33 -23.19 5.25
CA PRO A 156 -11.78 -23.57 6.57
C PRO A 156 -13.16 -24.23 6.49
N ARG A 157 -13.27 -25.43 7.07
CA ARG A 157 -14.53 -26.19 7.20
C ARG A 157 -15.60 -25.34 7.86
N LEU A 158 -16.79 -25.32 7.25
CA LEU A 158 -17.98 -24.62 7.74
C LEU A 158 -18.38 -25.14 9.13
N GLN A 159 -18.34 -24.25 10.12
CA GLN A 159 -19.05 -24.43 11.38
C GLN A 159 -20.51 -24.02 11.11
N GLU A 160 -21.49 -24.86 11.46
CA GLU A 160 -22.93 -24.70 11.11
C GLU A 160 -23.59 -23.39 11.61
N ASN A 161 -22.88 -22.55 12.37
CA ASN A 161 -23.36 -21.24 12.84
C ASN A 161 -22.43 -20.07 12.46
N ALA A 162 -21.47 -20.30 11.57
CA ALA A 162 -20.57 -19.25 11.11
C ALA A 162 -21.26 -18.34 10.09
N ASP A 163 -21.16 -17.03 10.32
CA ASP A 163 -21.55 -15.99 9.38
C ASP A 163 -20.98 -16.34 7.98
N PRO A 164 -21.82 -16.47 6.93
CA PRO A 164 -21.35 -16.94 5.61
C PRO A 164 -20.50 -15.88 4.88
N PHE A 165 -20.18 -14.78 5.56
CA PHE A 165 -19.42 -13.66 5.07
C PHE A 165 -18.06 -13.57 5.75
N TYR A 166 -17.01 -13.59 4.94
CA TYR A 166 -15.67 -13.23 5.37
C TYR A 166 -15.44 -11.73 5.17
N VAL A 167 -15.18 -11.01 6.27
CA VAL A 167 -14.90 -9.57 6.27
C VAL A 167 -13.40 -9.33 6.46
N LYS A 168 -12.80 -8.54 5.58
CA LYS A 168 -11.39 -8.15 5.65
C LYS A 168 -11.26 -6.64 5.58
N ASP A 169 -10.44 -6.09 6.49
CA ASP A 169 -10.07 -4.68 6.45
C ASP A 169 -9.02 -4.46 5.35
N ILE A 170 -9.28 -3.47 4.49
CA ILE A 170 -8.40 -3.12 3.37
C ILE A 170 -7.74 -1.74 3.57
N GLY A 171 -7.86 -1.17 4.77
CA GLY A 171 -7.23 0.10 5.16
C GLY A 171 -8.13 1.32 4.91
N ARG A 172 -7.79 2.45 5.55
CA ARG A 172 -8.53 3.73 5.46
C ARG A 172 -10.03 3.60 5.78
N GLY A 173 -10.40 2.71 6.71
CA GLY A 173 -11.80 2.45 7.06
C GLY A 173 -12.60 1.69 6.00
N CYS A 174 -11.95 1.24 4.91
CA CYS A 174 -12.58 0.46 3.85
C CYS A 174 -12.57 -1.03 4.20
N VAL A 175 -13.62 -1.74 3.78
CA VAL A 175 -13.77 -3.18 4.00
C VAL A 175 -14.02 -3.90 2.68
N SER A 176 -13.58 -5.15 2.63
CA SER A 176 -13.97 -6.13 1.62
C SER A 176 -14.73 -7.28 2.28
N ILE A 177 -15.81 -7.71 1.64
CA ILE A 177 -16.66 -8.81 2.06
C ILE A 177 -16.64 -9.87 0.97
N ARG A 178 -16.48 -11.12 1.37
CA ARG A 178 -16.60 -12.29 0.50
C ARG A 178 -17.65 -13.23 1.05
N HIS A 179 -18.54 -13.70 0.20
CA HIS A 179 -19.43 -14.79 0.57
C HIS A 179 -18.70 -16.13 0.37
N ILE A 180 -18.67 -16.95 1.42
CA ILE A 180 -17.80 -18.13 1.50
C ILE A 180 -18.31 -19.27 0.60
N LEU A 181 -19.62 -19.37 0.41
CA LEU A 181 -20.26 -20.48 -0.31
C LEU A 181 -20.18 -20.35 -1.82
N ASP A 182 -20.33 -19.14 -2.37
CA ASP A 182 -20.38 -18.89 -3.82
C ASP A 182 -19.20 -18.06 -4.34
N GLY A 183 -18.32 -17.58 -3.45
CA GLY A 183 -17.13 -16.82 -3.83
C GLY A 183 -17.40 -15.40 -4.31
N ARG A 184 -18.65 -14.92 -4.23
CA ARG A 184 -19.00 -13.53 -4.56
C ARG A 184 -18.25 -12.57 -3.64
N PHE A 185 -17.83 -11.45 -4.21
CA PHE A 185 -16.92 -10.52 -3.56
C PHE A 185 -17.39 -9.09 -3.76
N LEU A 186 -17.41 -8.32 -2.68
CA LEU A 186 -17.70 -6.89 -2.69
C LEU A 186 -16.61 -6.16 -1.92
N ARG A 187 -16.03 -5.12 -2.49
CA ARG A 187 -15.14 -4.22 -1.75
C ARG A 187 -15.49 -2.77 -1.96
N MET A 188 -15.20 -1.97 -0.94
CA MET A 188 -15.15 -0.53 -1.11
C MET A 188 -13.95 -0.16 -1.98
N SER A 189 -14.17 0.74 -2.93
CA SER A 189 -13.09 1.36 -3.68
C SER A 189 -12.22 2.18 -2.72
N THR A 190 -10.91 1.92 -2.75
CA THR A 190 -9.93 2.67 -1.96
C THR A 190 -9.53 4.00 -2.60
N GLY A 191 -9.88 4.20 -3.88
CA GLY A 191 -9.55 5.39 -4.66
C GLY A 191 -10.73 6.32 -4.93
N VAL A 192 -11.96 5.81 -4.91
CA VAL A 192 -13.17 6.59 -5.18
C VAL A 192 -14.14 6.46 -3.99
N PRO A 193 -14.49 7.55 -3.30
CA PRO A 193 -15.39 7.49 -2.15
C PRO A 193 -16.78 7.02 -2.59
N ASN A 194 -17.44 6.25 -1.73
CA ASN A 194 -18.79 5.71 -1.96
C ASN A 194 -18.92 4.77 -3.18
N VAL A 195 -17.84 4.33 -3.82
CA VAL A 195 -17.93 3.33 -4.89
C VAL A 195 -17.70 1.94 -4.32
N LEU A 196 -18.56 1.00 -4.71
CA LEU A 196 -18.40 -0.42 -4.47
C LEU A 196 -17.98 -1.12 -5.75
N ILE A 197 -17.14 -2.13 -5.57
CA ILE A 197 -16.65 -3.01 -6.63
C ILE A 197 -17.13 -4.41 -6.30
N PHE A 198 -18.07 -4.91 -7.10
CA PHE A 198 -18.63 -6.25 -7.00
C PHE A 198 -18.01 -7.16 -8.06
N ARG A 199 -17.76 -8.41 -7.68
CA ARG A 199 -17.35 -9.49 -8.58
C ARG A 199 -18.09 -10.76 -8.20
N THR A 200 -18.56 -11.51 -9.19
CA THR A 200 -19.16 -12.83 -8.96
C THR A 200 -18.11 -13.87 -8.59
N ASN A 201 -16.86 -13.69 -9.01
CA ASN A 201 -15.71 -14.48 -8.58
C ASN A 201 -14.49 -13.57 -8.37
N GLU A 202 -13.78 -13.73 -7.25
CA GLU A 202 -12.60 -12.91 -6.92
C GLU A 202 -11.52 -12.95 -8.01
N ASN A 203 -11.34 -14.11 -8.64
CA ASN A 203 -10.32 -14.35 -9.65
C ASN A 203 -10.72 -13.89 -11.06
N ASP A 204 -12.01 -13.57 -11.27
CA ASP A 204 -12.50 -13.16 -12.58
C ASP A 204 -12.68 -11.63 -12.66
N ALA A 205 -11.62 -10.96 -13.10
CA ALA A 205 -11.64 -9.52 -13.31
C ALA A 205 -12.64 -9.06 -14.39
N LYS A 206 -13.11 -9.97 -15.26
CA LYS A 206 -14.11 -9.65 -16.29
C LYS A 206 -15.53 -9.51 -15.73
N SER A 207 -15.77 -10.04 -14.53
CA SER A 207 -17.04 -9.94 -13.80
C SER A 207 -17.16 -8.69 -12.93
N GLU A 208 -16.24 -7.73 -13.06
CA GLU A 208 -16.21 -6.54 -12.22
C GLU A 208 -17.32 -5.54 -12.58
N ILE A 209 -18.20 -5.30 -11.62
CA ILE A 209 -19.25 -4.28 -11.70
C ILE A 209 -18.93 -3.20 -10.65
N ARG A 210 -18.92 -1.93 -11.09
CA ARG A 210 -18.72 -0.78 -10.21
C ARG A 210 -20.03 0.01 -10.11
N PHE A 211 -20.41 0.38 -8.90
CA PHE A 211 -21.60 1.20 -8.65
C PHE A 211 -21.41 2.04 -7.39
N ASP A 212 -22.10 3.16 -7.30
CA ASP A 212 -22.11 4.00 -6.10
C ASP A 212 -23.01 3.36 -5.03
N VAL A 213 -22.62 3.45 -3.75
CA VAL A 213 -23.42 3.02 -2.59
C VAL A 213 -24.79 3.71 -2.57
N ARG A 214 -24.90 4.89 -3.19
CA ARG A 214 -26.12 5.71 -3.28
C ARG A 214 -26.94 5.44 -4.54
N ASP A 215 -26.46 4.61 -5.46
CA ASP A 215 -27.21 4.30 -6.67
C ASP A 215 -28.50 3.54 -6.34
N ILE A 216 -29.57 3.89 -7.05
CA ILE A 216 -30.87 3.22 -6.93
C ILE A 216 -30.82 1.82 -7.57
N ASN A 217 -29.90 1.63 -8.53
CA ASN A 217 -29.75 0.42 -9.33
C ASN A 217 -28.59 -0.46 -8.82
N ILE A 218 -28.64 -0.87 -7.54
CA ILE A 218 -27.69 -1.83 -6.98
C ILE A 218 -27.94 -3.20 -7.64
N PRO A 219 -26.90 -3.89 -8.15
CA PRO A 219 -27.04 -5.24 -8.68
C PRO A 219 -27.70 -6.17 -7.65
N THR A 220 -28.75 -6.89 -8.04
CA THR A 220 -29.50 -7.78 -7.13
C THR A 220 -28.59 -8.80 -6.45
N GLU A 221 -27.60 -9.30 -7.18
CA GLU A 221 -26.58 -10.25 -6.72
C GLU A 221 -25.56 -9.66 -5.75
N ALA A 222 -25.51 -8.34 -5.58
CA ALA A 222 -24.61 -7.68 -4.65
C ALA A 222 -25.33 -7.20 -3.37
N LYS A 223 -26.66 -7.29 -3.33
CA LYS A 223 -27.49 -6.64 -2.31
C LYS A 223 -27.21 -7.14 -0.89
N ASP A 224 -27.09 -8.44 -0.71
CA ASP A 224 -26.74 -9.09 0.55
C ASP A 224 -25.36 -8.67 1.06
N LEU A 225 -24.37 -8.62 0.17
CA LEU A 225 -23.02 -8.15 0.48
C LEU A 225 -23.01 -6.66 0.84
N VAL A 226 -23.81 -5.83 0.16
CA VAL A 226 -23.95 -4.40 0.44
C VAL A 226 -24.55 -4.18 1.83
N ASP A 227 -25.60 -4.93 2.18
CA ASP A 227 -26.23 -4.85 3.50
C ASP A 227 -25.25 -5.26 4.60
N LYS A 228 -24.41 -6.28 4.33
CA LYS A 228 -23.33 -6.66 5.24
C LYS A 228 -22.28 -5.55 5.41
N VAL A 229 -21.88 -4.88 4.33
CA VAL A 229 -20.96 -3.71 4.40
C VAL A 229 -21.56 -2.61 5.28
N LYS A 230 -22.85 -2.28 5.08
CA LYS A 230 -23.54 -1.27 5.89
C LYS A 230 -23.57 -1.66 7.37
N GLN A 231 -23.83 -2.93 7.68
CA GLN A 231 -23.81 -3.45 9.06
C GLN A 231 -22.42 -3.28 9.69
N VAL A 232 -21.36 -3.73 9.00
CA VAL A 232 -19.98 -3.63 9.50
C VAL A 232 -19.57 -2.18 9.76
N ILE A 233 -19.92 -1.25 8.86
CA ILE A 233 -19.63 0.17 9.04
C ILE A 233 -20.40 0.74 10.24
N LYS A 234 -21.68 0.36 10.41
CA LYS A 234 -22.50 0.80 11.55
C LYS A 234 -21.94 0.30 12.88
N GLU A 235 -21.52 -0.96 12.96
CA GLU A 235 -20.90 -1.53 14.16
C GLU A 235 -19.56 -0.86 14.50
N ARG A 236 -18.74 -0.58 13.49
CA ARG A 236 -17.46 0.14 13.67
C ARG A 236 -17.67 1.55 14.19
N ARG A 237 -18.66 2.28 13.66
CA ARG A 237 -19.02 3.61 14.18
C ARG A 237 -19.46 3.53 15.64
N ARG A 238 -20.27 2.54 15.99
CA ARG A 238 -20.77 2.36 17.36
C ARG A 238 -19.67 2.00 18.37
N LYS A 239 -18.57 1.37 17.94
CA LYS A 239 -17.41 1.05 18.80
C LYS A 239 -16.40 2.20 18.92
N ALA A 240 -16.54 3.26 18.13
CA ALA A 240 -15.63 4.42 18.13
C ALA A 240 -16.12 5.57 19.02
N PHE A 241 -17.34 5.45 19.60
CA PHE A 241 -17.94 6.31 20.61
C PHE A 241 -18.15 5.51 21.89
#